data_AF-A0A972RUU3-F1
#
_entry.id   AF-A0A972RUU3-F1
#
_cell.length_a   1.000
_cell.length_b   1.000
_cell.length_c   1.000
_cell.angle_alpha   90.00
_cell.angle_beta   90.00
_cell.angle_gamma   90.00
#
_symmetry.space_group_name_H-M   'P 1'
#
loop_
_entity.id
_entity.type
_entity.pdbx_description
1 polymer ?
#
loop_
_entity_poly.entity_id
_entity_poly.type
_entity_poly.pdbx_seq_one_letter_code
_entity_poly.pdbx_strand_id
1 'polypeptide(L)' 'MRILFVASRFPYPPIQGDRVRSYYLLPHLRARHEITLVTPVPGPPT' A
#
# COMPACT_ATOMS: atom_id res chain seq x y z
N MET A 1 -2.05 -16.51 7.38
CA MET A 1 -3.33 -15.77 7.20
C MET A 1 -3.23 -14.86 6.00
N ARG A 2 -4.35 -14.61 5.30
CA ARG A 2 -4.42 -13.74 4.12
C ARG A 2 -5.03 -12.41 4.53
N ILE A 3 -4.34 -11.31 4.24
CA ILE A 3 -4.75 -9.94 4.57
C ILE A 3 -5.00 -9.16 3.28
N LEU A 4 -6.18 -8.55 3.17
CA LEU A 4 -6.47 -7.55 2.16
C LEU A 4 -6.16 -6.17 2.72
N PHE A 5 -5.12 -5.52 2.19
CA PHE A 5 -4.70 -4.18 2.57
C PHE A 5 -5.20 -3.16 1.55
N VAL A 6 -6.18 -2.34 1.93
CA VAL A 6 -6.77 -1.32 1.06
C VAL A 6 -6.17 0.04 1.40
N ALA A 7 -5.56 0.72 0.43
CA ALA A 7 -5.00 2.05 0.62
C ALA A 7 -5.50 3.04 -0.44
N SER A 8 -5.64 4.31 -0.05
CA SER A 8 -6.15 5.38 -0.92
C SER A 8 -5.19 5.76 -2.05
N ARG A 9 -3.91 5.44 -1.93
CA ARG A 9 -2.86 5.67 -2.94
C ARG A 9 -1.87 4.53 -2.92
N PHE A 10 -1.25 4.26 -4.06
CA PHE A 10 -0.12 3.33 -4.13
C PHE A 10 1.02 3.82 -3.21
N PRO A 11 1.55 2.96 -2.30
CA PRO A 11 2.50 3.38 -1.26
C PRO A 11 3.90 3.69 -1.78
N TYR A 12 4.15 3.51 -3.08
CA TYR A 12 5.41 3.83 -3.73
C TYR A 12 5.22 4.90 -4.81
N PRO A 13 6.18 5.81 -5.00
CA PRO A 13 7.30 6.12 -4.10
C PRO A 13 6.82 6.79 -2.77
N PRO A 14 7.54 6.58 -1.64
CA PRO A 14 7.15 7.07 -0.32
C PRO A 14 7.50 8.55 -0.12
N ILE A 15 6.91 9.44 -0.93
CA ILE A 15 7.23 10.89 -0.94
C ILE A 15 6.33 11.67 0.03
N GLN A 16 5.09 11.20 0.26
CA GLN A 16 4.09 11.85 1.11
C GLN A 16 3.76 10.96 2.31
N GLY A 17 3.42 11.58 3.45
CA GLY A 17 3.24 10.88 4.74
C GLY A 17 2.20 9.74 4.70
N ASP A 18 1.16 9.85 3.88
CA ASP A 18 0.15 8.81 3.65
C ASP A 18 0.76 7.56 2.98
N ARG A 19 1.70 7.74 2.05
CA ARG A 19 2.43 6.65 1.37
C ARG A 19 3.51 6.04 2.25
N VAL A 20 4.20 6.88 3.04
CA VAL A 20 5.28 6.46 3.95
C VAL A 20 4.78 5.41 4.96
N ARG A 21 3.65 5.66 5.62
CA ARG A 21 3.13 4.72 6.64
C ARG A 21 2.86 3.33 6.05
N SER A 22 2.12 3.29 4.95
CA SER A 22 1.77 2.03 4.27
C SER A 22 3.01 1.32 3.75
N TYR A 23 3.98 2.06 3.21
CA TYR A 23 5.25 1.52 2.71
C TYR A 23 6.05 0.78 3.80
N TYR A 24 6.18 1.36 4.99
CA TYR A 24 6.91 0.72 6.09
C TYR A 24 6.09 -0.35 6.83
N LEU A 25 4.76 -0.26 6.82
CA LEU A 25 3.91 -1.25 7.50
C LEU A 25 3.85 -2.60 6.75
N LEU A 26 3.84 -2.57 5.41
CA LEU A 26 3.70 -3.78 4.59
C LEU A 26 4.79 -4.84 4.85
N PRO A 27 6.10 -4.51 4.97
CA PRO A 27 7.14 -5.47 5.32
C PRO A 27 6.90 -6.20 6.64
N HIS A 28 6.45 -5.47 7.67
CA HIS A 28 6.18 -6.04 8.99
C HIS A 28 5.00 -7.02 8.96
N LEU A 29 3.96 -6.67 8.22
CA LEU A 29 2.81 -7.56 8.03
C LEU A 29 3.18 -8.78 7.17
N ARG A 30 4.00 -8.59 6.12
CA ARG A 30 4.41 -9.64 5.18
C ARG A 30 5.27 -10.72 5.84
N ALA A 31 5.98 -10.37 6.92
CA ALA A 31 6.81 -11.32 7.66
C ALA A 31 6.03 -12.57 8.16
N ARG A 32 4.72 -12.46 8.36
CA ARG A 32 3.87 -13.56 8.88
C ARG A 32 2.58 -13.78 8.08
N HIS A 33 2.27 -12.92 7.12
CA HIS A 33 0.99 -12.93 6.41
C HIS A 33 1.19 -12.76 4.92
N GLU A 34 0.33 -13.41 4.15
CA GLU A 34 0.19 -13.15 2.72
C GLU A 34 -0.68 -11.90 2.56
N ILE A 35 -0.16 -10.89 1.87
CA ILE A 35 -0.85 -9.59 1.72
C ILE A 35 -1.20 -9.35 0.27
N THR A 36 -2.47 -9.03 0.02
CA THR A 36 -2.92 -8.44 -1.24
C THR A 36 -3.12 -6.94 -1.02
N LEU A 37 -2.38 -6.11 -1.76
CA LEU A 37 -2.51 -4.66 -1.73
C LEU A 37 -3.47 -4.20 -2.83
N VAL A 38 -4.51 -3.44 -2.46
CA VAL A 38 -5.45 -2.83 -3.40
C VAL A 38 -5.40 -1.32 -3.26
N THR A 39 -5.12 -0.63 -4.36
CA THR A 39 -5.07 0.83 -4.42
C THR A 39 -5.71 1.35 -5.71
N PRO A 40 -6.37 2.51 -5.68
CA PRO A 40 -6.89 3.11 -6.90
C PRO A 40 -5.74 3.52 -7.82
N VAL A 41 -5.93 3.31 -9.12
CA VAL A 41 -5.02 3.80 -10.16
C VAL A 41 -5.32 5.29 -10.38
N PRO A 42 -4.30 6.17 -10.42
CA PRO A 42 -4.53 7.56 -10.79
C PRO A 42 -5.26 7.62 -12.14
N GLY A 43 -6.30 8.45 -12.21
CA GLY A 43 -7.08 8.64 -13.44
C GLY A 43 -6.19 9.14 -14.59
N PRO A 44 -6.62 8.95 -15.85
CA PRO A 44 -5.87 9.42 -17.01
C PRO A 44 -5.60 10.94 -16.92
N PRO A 45 -4.44 11.41 -17.39
CA PRO A 45 -4.18 12.84 -17.50
C PRO A 45 -5.14 13.42 -18.54
N THR A 46 -6.09 14.23 -18.09
CA THR A 46 -6.90 15.13 -18.94
C THR A 46 -6.13 16.39 -19.27
#